data_AF-A0AAD7HAJ4-F1
#
_entry.id   AF-A0AAD7HAJ4-F1
#
_cell.length_a   1.000
_cell.length_b   1.000
_cell.length_c   1.000
_cell.angle_alpha   90.00
_cell.angle_beta   90.00
_cell.angle_gamma   90.00
#
_symmetry.space_group_name_H-M   'P 1'
#
loop_
_entity.id
_entity.type
_entity.pdbx_description
1 polymer ?
#
loop_
_entity_poly.entity_id
_entity_poly.type
_entity_poly.pdbx_seq_one_letter_code
_entity_poly.pdbx_strand_id
1 'polypeptide(L)' 'ALTQMMTFLRLLSVLKDDILLPQPIDISVHKPPLLLPPTIAIFVSKATGIDSESISACWSLLKEEVWSL' A
#
# COMPACT_ATOMS: atom_id res chain seq x y z
N ALA A 1 11.40 -10.04 -8.43
CA ALA A 1 10.13 -10.63 -7.99
C ALA A 1 10.02 -10.70 -6.46
N LEU A 2 10.56 -11.71 -5.78
CA LEU A 2 10.34 -11.91 -4.33
C LEU A 2 10.83 -10.74 -3.46
N THR A 3 12.06 -10.24 -3.71
CA THR A 3 12.62 -9.10 -2.98
C THR A 3 11.79 -7.83 -3.13
N GLN A 4 11.23 -7.59 -4.32
CA GLN A 4 10.38 -6.44 -4.58
C GLN A 4 9.06 -6.53 -3.82
N MET A 5 8.48 -7.74 -3.75
CA MET A 5 7.24 -7.99 -3.01
C MET A 5 7.45 -7.86 -1.50
N MET A 6 8.55 -8.37 -0.95
CA MET A 6 8.90 -8.14 0.45
C MET A 6 9.14 -6.66 0.75
N THR A 7 9.75 -5.92 -0.19
CA THR A 7 9.95 -4.48 -0.06
C THR A 7 8.62 -3.73 -0.10
N PHE A 8 7.70 -4.10 -1.00
CA PHE A 8 6.33 -3.58 -1.07
C PHE A 8 5.60 -3.75 0.26
N LEU A 9 5.55 -4.98 0.79
CA LEU A 9 4.87 -5.28 2.05
C LEU A 9 5.48 -4.49 3.21
N ARG A 10 6.82 -4.49 3.32
CA ARG A 10 7.52 -3.75 4.38
C ARG A 10 7.25 -2.25 4.31
N LEU A 11 7.35 -1.64 3.13
CA LEU A 11 7.15 -0.20 2.96
C LEU A 11 5.71 0.21 3.28
N LEU A 12 4.72 -0.51 2.77
CA LEU A 12 3.33 -0.16 3.03
C LEU A 12 2.93 -0.41 4.49
N SER A 13 3.53 -1.40 5.17
CA SER A 13 3.27 -1.66 6.58
C SER A 13 3.73 -0.53 7.49
N VAL A 14 4.81 0.18 7.11
CA VAL A 14 5.30 1.36 7.86
C VAL A 14 4.62 2.66 7.45
N LEU A 15 3.93 2.69 6.30
CA LEU A 15 3.23 3.86 5.77
C LEU A 15 1.71 3.83 6.05
N LYS A 16 1.23 2.98 6.97
CA LYS A 16 -0.22 2.85 7.26
C LYS A 16 -0.85 4.19 7.64
N ASP A 17 -0.15 5.00 8.43
CA ASP A 17 -0.63 6.31 8.84
C ASP A 17 -0.72 7.28 7.66
N ASP A 18 0.27 7.30 6.77
CA ASP A 18 0.25 8.10 5.54
C ASP A 18 -0.84 7.63 4.55
N ILE A 19 -1.12 6.33 4.54
CA ILE A 19 -2.20 5.72 3.73
C ILE A 19 -3.58 6.15 4.25
N LEU A 20 -3.73 6.28 5.57
CA LEU A 20 -4.97 6.68 6.24
C LEU A 20 -5.20 8.20 6.22
N LEU A 21 -4.13 9.02 6.25
CA LEU A 21 -4.23 10.47 6.32
C LEU A 21 -5.17 11.12 5.28
N PRO A 22 -5.14 10.75 3.99
CA PRO A 22 -6.04 11.33 2.99
C PRO A 22 -7.42 10.66 2.96
N GLN A 23 -7.68 9.66 3.79
CA GLN A 23 -8.95 8.94 3.79
C GLN A 23 -10.04 9.75 4.51
N PRO A 24 -11.30 9.57 4.11
CA PRO A 24 -12.44 10.10 4.86
C PRO A 24 -12.48 9.57 6.32
N ILE A 25 -13.03 10.38 7.23
CA ILE A 25 -13.05 10.09 8.68
C ILE A 25 -13.88 8.86 9.07
N ASP A 26 -14.75 8.37 8.18
CA ASP A 26 -15.57 7.17 8.38
C ASP A 26 -14.82 5.88 8.05
N ILE A 27 -13.61 5.95 7.47
CA ILE A 27 -12.79 4.77 7.23
C ILE A 27 -12.17 4.28 8.55
N SER A 28 -12.36 2.99 8.84
CA SER A 28 -11.79 2.35 10.02
C SER A 28 -10.27 2.26 9.92
N VAL A 29 -9.58 2.72 10.95
CA VAL A 29 -8.11 2.57 11.10
C VAL A 29 -7.65 1.12 11.23
N HIS A 30 -8.57 0.20 11.57
CA HIS A 30 -8.27 -1.21 11.77
C HIS A 30 -8.38 -2.04 10.49
N LYS A 31 -8.74 -1.43 9.36
CA LYS A 31 -8.85 -2.12 8.07
C LYS A 31 -8.14 -1.31 6.98
N PRO A 32 -7.53 -1.98 5.99
CA PRO A 32 -6.93 -1.26 4.88
C PRO A 32 -8.02 -0.57 4.04
N PRO A 33 -7.77 0.65 3.52
CA PRO A 33 -8.70 1.31 2.62
C PRO A 33 -8.86 0.56 1.30
N LEU A 34 -9.96 0.83 0.59
CA LEU A 34 -10.24 0.20 -0.69
C LEU A 34 -9.17 0.56 -1.74
N LEU A 35 -8.79 1.83 -1.77
CA LEU A 35 -7.84 2.38 -2.74
C LEU A 35 -6.59 2.89 -2.04
N LEU A 36 -5.44 2.57 -2.62
CA LEU A 36 -4.16 3.13 -2.20
C LEU A 36 -4.08 4.58 -2.68
N PRO A 37 -3.68 5.55 -1.83
CA PRO A 37 -3.50 6.92 -2.27
C PRO A 37 -2.49 7.00 -3.43
N PRO A 38 -2.74 7.80 -4.48
CA PRO A 38 -1.87 7.88 -5.65
C PRO A 38 -0.42 8.25 -5.32
N THR A 39 -0.21 9.12 -4.32
CA THR A 39 1.12 9.52 -3.84
C THR A 39 1.91 8.34 -3.29
N ILE A 40 1.25 7.48 -2.50
CA ILE A 40 1.85 6.25 -1.96
C ILE A 40 2.15 5.26 -3.08
N ALA A 41 1.22 5.09 -4.02
CA ALA A 41 1.41 4.20 -5.17
C ALA A 41 2.64 4.61 -6.01
N ILE A 42 2.79 5.90 -6.31
CA ILE A 42 3.94 6.45 -7.05
C ILE A 42 5.24 6.26 -6.26
N PHE A 43 5.22 6.51 -4.96
CA PHE A 43 6.39 6.33 -4.10
C PHE A 43 6.86 4.86 -4.09
N VAL A 44 5.95 3.92 -3.84
CA VAL A 44 6.29 2.49 -3.78
C VAL A 44 6.69 1.96 -5.15
N SER A 45 6.05 2.43 -6.22
CA SER A 45 6.46 2.12 -7.60
C SER A 45 7.93 2.48 -7.83
N LYS A 46 8.35 3.71 -7.48
CA LYS A 46 9.74 4.15 -7.61
C LYS A 46 10.69 3.36 -6.70
N ALA A 47 10.27 3.04 -5.48
CA ALA A 47 11.11 2.33 -4.51
C ALA A 47 11.32 0.85 -4.85
N THR A 48 10.34 0.21 -5.50
CA THR A 48 10.35 -1.22 -5.82
C THR A 48 10.69 -1.53 -7.28
N GLY A 49 10.61 -0.53 -8.16
CA GLY A 49 10.72 -0.70 -9.61
C GLY A 49 9.51 -1.41 -10.24
N ILE A 50 8.42 -1.57 -9.50
CA ILE A 50 7.15 -2.13 -10.00
C ILE A 50 6.37 -0.97 -10.65
N ASP A 51 5.76 -1.20 -11.82
CA ASP A 51 4.95 -0.18 -12.47
C ASP A 51 3.68 0.15 -11.65
N SER A 52 3.13 1.36 -11.85
CA SER A 52 2.02 1.85 -11.01
C SER A 52 0.71 1.05 -11.19
N GLU A 53 0.49 0.43 -12.34
CA GLU A 53 -0.69 -0.41 -12.59
C GLU A 53 -0.56 -1.70 -11.76
N SER A 54 0.60 -2.34 -11.81
CA SER A 54 0.93 -3.49 -10.98
C SER A 54 0.90 -3.18 -9.48
N ILE A 55 1.30 -1.98 -9.04
CA ILE A 55 1.16 -1.57 -7.63
C ILE A 55 -0.31 -1.57 -7.18
N SER A 56 -1.22 -1.12 -8.04
CA SER A 56 -2.65 -1.10 -7.74
C SER A 56 -3.23 -2.51 -7.66
N ALA A 57 -2.78 -3.42 -8.55
CA ALA A 57 -3.11 -4.83 -8.48
C ALA A 57 -2.51 -5.52 -7.25
N CYS A 58 -1.28 -5.20 -6.87
CA CYS A 58 -0.67 -5.70 -5.63
C CYS A 58 -1.46 -5.23 -4.41
N TRP A 59 -1.90 -3.98 -4.37
CA TRP A 59 -2.74 -3.48 -3.28
C TRP A 59 -4.06 -4.23 -3.18
N SER A 60 -4.77 -4.45 -4.30
CA SER A 60 -6.05 -5.16 -4.26
C SER A 60 -5.92 -6.60 -3.75
N LEU A 61 -4.77 -7.25 -4.00
CA LEU A 61 -4.50 -8.62 -3.58
C LEU A 61 -3.89 -8.74 -2.17
N LEU A 62 -3.06 -7.78 -1.75
CA LEU A 62 -2.19 -7.92 -0.57
C LEU A 62 -2.47 -6.91 0.55
N LYS A 63 -3.45 -6.01 0.40
CA LYS A 63 -3.73 -4.98 1.41
C LYS A 63 -4.02 -5.53 2.80
N GLU A 64 -4.65 -6.70 2.90
CA GLU A 64 -4.94 -7.36 4.18
C GLU A 64 -3.65 -7.87 4.83
N GLU A 65 -2.70 -8.37 4.04
CA GLU A 65 -1.37 -8.79 4.52
C GLU A 65 -0.55 -7.59 4.97
N VAL A 66 -0.62 -6.47 4.25
CA VAL A 66 -0.02 -5.22 4.72
C VAL A 66 -0.61 -4.82 6.07
N TRP A 67 -1.94 -4.98 6.26
CA TRP A 67 -2.60 -4.58 7.49
C TRP A 67 -2.36 -5.53 8.68
N SER A 68 -2.05 -6.80 8.42
CA SER A 68 -1.79 -7.83 9.43
C SER A 68 -0.36 -7.83 9.99
N LEU A 69 0.60 -7.23 9.27
CA LEU A 69 1.99 -7.01 9.69
C LEU A 69 2.12 -5.88 10.72
#